data_AF-A0A654EFP3-F1
#
_entry.id   AF-A0A654EFP3-F1
#
_cell.length_a   1.000
_cell.length_b   1.000
_cell.length_c   1.000
_cell.angle_alpha   90.00
_cell.angle_beta   90.00
_cell.angle_gamma   90.00
#
_symmetry.space_group_name_H-M   'P 1'
#
loop_
_entity.id
_entity.type
_entity.pdbx_description
1 polymer ?
#
loop_
_entity_poly.entity_id
_entity_poly.type
_entity_poly.pdbx_seq_one_letter_code
_entity_poly.pdbx_strand_id
1 'polypeptide(L)'
;MAKSMMPSPTESLEDHCSGYFYVYEIYFKGCGLTLPLPEAVVHYLGALGISLPLLTPNLLRTILGIISIAAEPGYIVGVSELNEIFSVRSSLKKTGYFSAYLNANRNLISHLPKKDEDRHHPWFLIKKTLASIGNLTNMLPSKWSSKPGRL
;
A
#
# COMPACT_ATOMS: atom_id res chain seq x y z
N MET A 1 5.81 3.70 -20.66
CA MET A 1 5.00 2.52 -20.31
C MET A 1 5.63 1.84 -19.09
N ALA A 2 4.86 1.52 -18.04
CA ALA A 2 5.37 0.74 -16.91
C ALA A 2 5.55 -0.73 -17.35
N LYS A 3 6.73 -1.30 -17.11
CA LYS A 3 7.06 -2.69 -17.49
C LYS A 3 6.72 -3.62 -16.32
N SER A 4 5.88 -4.62 -16.56
CA SER A 4 5.48 -5.65 -15.60
C SER A 4 6.18 -6.97 -15.92
N MET A 5 6.52 -7.77 -14.89
CA MET A 5 7.08 -9.12 -15.03
C MET A 5 6.31 -10.10 -14.14
N MET A 6 6.03 -11.29 -14.67
CA MET A 6 5.52 -12.41 -13.87
C MET A 6 6.70 -13.07 -13.13
N PRO A 7 6.54 -13.41 -11.85
CA PRO A 7 7.57 -14.04 -11.04
C PRO A 7 7.66 -15.53 -11.34
N SER A 8 8.86 -16.13 -11.18
CA SER A 8 9.00 -17.58 -11.29
C SER A 8 8.40 -18.28 -10.07
N PRO A 9 7.81 -19.49 -10.21
CA PRO A 9 7.15 -20.21 -9.11
C PRO A 9 8.06 -20.59 -7.93
N THR A 10 9.36 -20.36 -8.04
CA THR A 10 10.37 -20.63 -6.99
C THR A 10 10.87 -19.36 -6.30
N GLU A 11 10.48 -18.18 -6.78
CA GLU A 11 10.92 -16.89 -6.23
C GLU A 11 10.14 -16.63 -4.92
N SER A 12 10.84 -16.71 -3.79
CA SER A 12 10.25 -16.39 -2.49
C SER A 12 9.75 -14.95 -2.49
N LEU A 13 8.69 -14.64 -1.74
CA LEU A 13 8.30 -13.24 -1.51
C LEU A 13 9.50 -12.44 -0.97
N GLU A 14 10.44 -13.10 -0.28
CA GLU A 14 11.64 -12.51 0.32
C GLU A 14 12.81 -12.31 -0.67
N ASP A 15 12.79 -12.93 -1.86
CA ASP A 15 13.83 -12.76 -2.88
C ASP A 15 13.62 -11.44 -3.63
N HIS A 16 14.26 -10.42 -3.07
CA HIS A 16 14.23 -9.05 -3.53
C HIS A 16 14.74 -8.84 -4.97
N CYS A 17 13.84 -8.60 -5.91
CA CYS A 17 14.19 -7.99 -7.21
C CYS A 17 14.48 -6.48 -7.06
N SER A 18 15.75 -6.11 -6.85
CA SER A 18 16.17 -4.70 -6.75
C SER A 18 15.69 -3.89 -7.95
N GLY A 19 14.96 -2.81 -7.71
CA GLY A 19 14.38 -1.96 -8.77
C GLY A 19 12.95 -2.31 -9.18
N TYR A 20 12.31 -3.28 -8.53
CA TYR A 20 10.89 -3.61 -8.72
C TYR A 20 10.10 -3.46 -7.41
N PHE A 21 8.78 -3.43 -7.51
CA PHE A 21 7.87 -3.61 -6.38
C PHE A 21 6.74 -4.57 -6.74
N TYR A 22 6.27 -5.30 -5.75
CA TYR A 22 5.19 -6.26 -5.88
C TYR A 22 3.84 -5.55 -5.76
N VAL A 23 2.87 -6.02 -6.53
CA VAL A 23 1.51 -5.49 -6.50
C VAL A 23 0.53 -6.62 -6.78
N TYR A 24 -0.61 -6.63 -6.08
CA TYR A 24 -1.70 -7.54 -6.40
C TYR A 24 -2.60 -6.92 -7.46
N GLU A 25 -3.14 -7.76 -8.35
CA GLU A 25 -4.09 -7.33 -9.38
C GLU A 25 -5.34 -6.66 -8.78
N ILE A 26 -5.78 -7.12 -7.60
CA ILE A 26 -6.92 -6.56 -6.88
C ILE A 26 -6.71 -5.10 -6.49
N TYR A 27 -5.47 -4.62 -6.38
CA TYR A 27 -5.21 -3.21 -6.08
C TYR A 27 -5.69 -2.30 -7.21
N PHE A 28 -5.52 -2.71 -8.47
CA PHE A 28 -6.01 -1.95 -9.62
C PHE A 28 -7.51 -2.13 -9.80
N LYS A 29 -7.98 -3.37 -9.91
CA LYS A 29 -9.38 -3.68 -10.24
C LYS A 29 -10.36 -3.40 -9.10
N GLY A 30 -9.92 -3.63 -7.87
CA GLY A 30 -10.77 -3.61 -6.68
C GLY A 30 -10.53 -2.42 -5.75
N CYS A 31 -9.32 -1.83 -5.74
CA CYS A 31 -8.99 -0.73 -4.82
C CYS A 31 -8.89 0.63 -5.51
N GLY A 32 -8.83 0.67 -6.86
CA GLY A 32 -8.68 1.91 -7.62
C GLY A 32 -7.25 2.45 -7.66
N LEU A 33 -6.24 1.60 -7.42
CA LEU A 33 -4.84 1.99 -7.53
C LEU A 33 -4.53 2.41 -8.98
N THR A 34 -3.81 3.52 -9.14
CA THR A 34 -3.35 4.02 -10.44
C THR A 34 -1.82 4.08 -10.47
N LEU A 35 -1.27 4.22 -11.68
CA LEU A 35 0.14 4.53 -11.89
C LEU A 35 0.27 5.94 -12.52
N PRO A 36 1.25 6.76 -12.09
CA PRO A 36 2.17 6.50 -10.98
C PRO A 36 1.42 6.37 -9.63
N LEU A 37 2.00 5.64 -8.68
CA LEU A 37 1.41 5.47 -7.36
C LEU A 37 1.11 6.85 -6.75
N PRO A 38 -0.07 7.06 -6.14
CA PRO A 38 -0.39 8.31 -5.46
C PRO A 38 0.69 8.65 -4.43
N GLU A 39 1.17 9.90 -4.46
CA GLU A 39 2.30 10.34 -3.65
C GLU A 39 2.07 10.08 -2.15
N ALA A 40 0.87 10.37 -1.65
CA ALA A 40 0.48 10.09 -0.27
C ALA A 40 0.65 8.61 0.11
N VAL A 41 0.32 7.68 -0.79
CA VAL A 41 0.50 6.23 -0.55
C VAL A 41 1.98 5.88 -0.45
N VAL A 42 2.82 6.45 -1.33
CA VAL A 42 4.27 6.19 -1.32
C VAL A 42 4.91 6.71 -0.03
N HIS A 43 4.60 7.94 0.36
CA HIS A 43 5.10 8.52 1.62
C HIS A 43 4.62 7.74 2.84
N TYR A 44 3.35 7.32 2.85
CA TYR A 44 2.79 6.57 3.97
C TYR A 44 3.44 5.18 4.12
N LEU A 45 3.64 4.45 3.01
CA LEU A 45 4.40 3.19 3.01
C LEU A 45 5.84 3.40 3.50
N GLY A 46 6.49 4.47 3.06
CA GLY A 46 7.83 4.85 3.50
C GLY A 46 7.89 5.13 5.00
N ALA A 47 6.94 5.90 5.53
CA ALA A 47 6.84 6.24 6.95
C ALA A 47 6.60 5.00 7.84
N LEU A 48 5.79 4.06 7.35
CA LEU A 48 5.54 2.79 8.04
C LEU A 48 6.69 1.78 7.88
N GLY A 49 7.58 1.98 6.90
CA GLY A 49 8.64 1.03 6.56
C GLY A 49 8.12 -0.29 5.99
N ILE A 50 6.94 -0.30 5.36
CA ILE A 50 6.31 -1.50 4.81
C ILE A 50 6.24 -1.46 3.27
N SER A 51 6.11 -2.63 2.66
CA SER A 51 5.89 -2.76 1.21
C SER A 51 4.41 -2.69 0.88
N LEU A 52 4.09 -2.27 -0.36
CA LEU A 52 2.72 -2.17 -0.86
C LEU A 52 1.88 -3.47 -0.67
N PRO A 53 2.41 -4.69 -0.91
CA PRO A 53 1.68 -5.94 -0.69
C PRO A 53 1.27 -6.21 0.76
N LEU A 54 1.89 -5.54 1.74
CA LEU A 54 1.53 -5.71 3.16
C LEU A 54 0.23 -4.96 3.50
N LEU A 55 -0.25 -4.06 2.64
CA LEU A 55 -1.56 -3.47 2.78
C LEU A 55 -2.65 -4.47 2.39
N THR A 56 -3.66 -4.63 3.22
CA THR A 56 -4.85 -5.37 2.79
C THR A 56 -5.57 -4.57 1.68
N PRO A 57 -6.26 -5.23 0.72
CA PRO A 57 -6.99 -4.53 -0.31
C PRO A 57 -8.01 -3.53 0.29
N ASN A 58 -8.73 -3.92 1.34
CA ASN A 58 -9.62 -3.03 2.08
C ASN A 58 -8.93 -1.76 2.62
N LEU A 59 -7.75 -1.90 3.22
CA LEU A 59 -7.00 -0.75 3.73
C LEU A 59 -6.57 0.18 2.60
N LEU A 60 -6.00 -0.38 1.53
CA LEU A 60 -5.58 0.39 0.37
C LEU A 60 -6.77 1.15 -0.26
N ARG A 61 -7.91 0.47 -0.44
CA ARG A 61 -9.15 1.07 -0.93
C ARG A 61 -9.62 2.23 -0.04
N THR A 62 -9.51 2.08 1.27
CA THR A 62 -9.89 3.14 2.22
C THR A 62 -8.96 4.34 2.10
N ILE A 63 -7.63 4.12 2.06
CA ILE A 63 -6.63 5.19 1.88
C ILE A 63 -6.88 5.94 0.57
N LEU A 64 -7.04 5.22 -0.54
CA LEU A 64 -7.31 5.81 -1.85
C LEU A 64 -8.64 6.57 -1.86
N GLY A 65 -9.69 6.04 -1.24
CA GLY A 65 -10.97 6.72 -1.10
C GLY A 65 -10.85 8.04 -0.33
N ILE A 66 -10.11 8.07 0.78
CA ILE A 66 -9.86 9.29 1.55
C ILE A 66 -9.11 10.33 0.70
N ILE A 67 -8.04 9.90 0.00
CA ILE A 67 -7.27 10.78 -0.89
C ILE A 67 -8.18 11.38 -1.96
N SER A 68 -9.02 10.57 -2.62
CA SER A 68 -9.94 11.05 -3.65
C SER A 68 -10.98 12.03 -3.10
N ILE A 69 -11.61 11.72 -1.96
CA ILE A 69 -12.61 12.60 -1.34
C ILE A 69 -11.98 13.93 -0.91
N ALA A 70 -10.77 13.91 -0.35
CA ALA A 70 -10.07 15.11 0.07
C ALA A 70 -9.61 15.99 -1.10
N ALA A 71 -9.32 15.37 -2.25
CA ALA A 71 -8.93 16.10 -3.46
C ALA A 71 -10.08 16.93 -4.05
N GLU A 72 -11.35 16.51 -3.87
CA GLU A 72 -12.52 17.23 -4.41
C GLU A 72 -12.60 18.71 -3.94
N PRO A 73 -12.43 19.02 -2.63
CA PRO A 73 -12.27 20.41 -2.18
C PRO A 73 -10.83 20.96 -2.23
N GLY A 74 -9.87 20.24 -2.83
CA GLY A 74 -8.48 20.68 -2.96
C GLY A 74 -7.61 20.46 -1.72
N TYR A 75 -8.00 19.60 -0.78
CA TYR A 75 -7.15 19.21 0.35
C TYR A 75 -6.11 18.18 -0.06
N ILE A 76 -4.90 18.35 0.46
CA ILE A 76 -3.79 17.42 0.26
C ILE A 76 -3.68 16.54 1.51
N VAL A 77 -3.81 15.23 1.32
CA VAL A 77 -3.67 14.23 2.39
C VAL A 77 -2.22 13.76 2.43
N GLY A 78 -1.56 13.92 3.57
CA GLY A 78 -0.20 13.44 3.83
C GLY A 78 -0.15 12.33 4.88
N VAL A 79 1.06 12.04 5.33
CA VAL A 79 1.34 11.01 6.34
C VAL A 79 0.71 11.35 7.70
N SER A 80 0.72 12.63 8.09
CA SER A 80 0.17 13.07 9.37
C SER A 80 -1.34 12.82 9.45
N GLU A 81 -2.07 13.21 8.42
CA GLU A 81 -3.52 13.05 8.33
C GLU A 81 -3.89 11.55 8.31
N LEU A 82 -3.14 10.75 7.57
CA LEU A 82 -3.35 9.29 7.55
C LEU A 82 -3.06 8.64 8.90
N ASN A 83 -2.02 9.06 9.62
CA ASN A 83 -1.73 8.56 10.98
C ASN A 83 -2.80 8.95 12.00
N GLU A 84 -3.44 10.11 11.83
CA GLU A 84 -4.57 10.48 12.68
C GLU A 84 -5.85 9.68 12.38
N ILE A 85 -6.01 9.21 11.14
CA ILE A 85 -7.18 8.43 10.72
C ILE A 85 -6.99 6.95 11.01
N PHE A 86 -5.77 6.42 10.86
CA PHE A 86 -5.46 5.01 10.97
C PHE A 86 -4.58 4.69 12.17
N SER A 87 -4.99 3.71 12.98
CA SER A 87 -4.12 3.01 13.92
C SER A 87 -3.51 1.79 13.24
N VAL A 88 -2.20 1.82 12.97
CA VAL A 88 -1.47 0.63 12.49
C VAL A 88 -0.98 -0.18 13.68
N ARG A 89 -1.37 -1.46 13.77
CA ARG A 89 -0.86 -2.40 14.77
C ARG A 89 -0.20 -3.59 14.09
N SER A 90 0.95 -4.01 14.60
CA SER A 90 1.55 -5.29 14.23
C SER A 90 0.70 -6.44 14.76
N SER A 91 0.50 -7.48 13.95
CA SER A 91 -0.14 -8.70 14.41
C SER A 91 0.75 -9.42 15.40
N LEU A 92 0.24 -9.66 16.60
CA LEU A 92 0.92 -10.49 17.60
C LEU A 92 1.00 -11.97 17.18
N LYS A 93 0.13 -12.41 16.26
CA LYS A 93 0.02 -13.81 15.83
C LYS A 93 0.87 -14.15 14.60
N LYS A 94 1.26 -13.15 13.80
CA LYS A 94 2.08 -13.34 12.60
C LYS A 94 3.07 -12.19 12.45
N THR A 95 4.35 -12.48 12.67
CA THR A 95 5.46 -11.57 12.38
C THR A 95 5.40 -11.09 10.94
N GLY A 96 5.55 -9.77 10.71
CA GLY A 96 5.47 -9.16 9.38
C GLY A 96 4.06 -8.82 8.88
N TYR A 97 2.99 -9.20 9.60
CA TYR A 97 1.63 -8.77 9.26
C TYR A 97 1.21 -7.55 10.05
N PHE A 98 0.68 -6.54 9.37
CA PHE A 98 0.10 -5.35 9.98
C PHE A 98 -1.40 -5.33 9.75
N SER A 99 -2.12 -4.78 10.72
CA SER A 99 -3.52 -4.44 10.58
C SER A 99 -3.65 -2.97 10.88
N ALA A 100 -4.08 -2.20 9.88
CA ALA A 100 -4.50 -0.83 10.14
C ALA A 100 -6.01 -0.83 10.36
N TYR A 101 -6.42 -0.07 11.37
CA TYR A 101 -7.80 0.12 11.73
C TYR A 101 -8.12 1.60 11.62
N LEU A 102 -9.31 1.92 11.10
CA LEU A 102 -9.84 3.27 11.27
C LEU A 102 -9.96 3.54 12.78
N ASN A 103 -9.46 4.68 13.22
CA ASN A 103 -9.63 5.12 14.59
C ASN A 103 -11.12 5.24 14.90
N ALA A 104 -11.51 4.86 16.12
CA ALA A 104 -12.91 4.91 16.55
C ALA A 104 -13.50 6.30 16.24
N ASN A 105 -14.71 6.34 15.68
CA ASN A 105 -15.41 7.54 15.20
C ASN A 105 -14.83 8.26 13.97
N ARG A 106 -13.84 7.70 13.26
CA ARG A 106 -13.31 8.26 11.99
C ARG A 106 -13.69 7.44 10.74
N ASN A 107 -14.85 6.79 10.75
CA ASN A 107 -15.39 6.11 9.55
C ASN A 107 -15.86 7.14 8.52
N LEU A 108 -14.93 7.64 7.71
CA LEU A 108 -15.18 8.62 6.65
C LEU A 108 -15.97 8.04 5.46
N ILE A 109 -15.88 6.72 5.24
CA ILE A 109 -16.50 6.04 4.11
C ILE A 109 -17.42 4.94 4.64
N SER A 110 -18.73 5.14 4.53
CA SER A 110 -19.72 4.10 4.80
C SER A 110 -19.73 3.05 3.66
N HIS A 111 -20.15 1.82 3.97
CA HIS A 111 -20.34 0.72 3.01
C HIS A 111 -19.08 0.07 2.40
N LEU A 112 -17.88 0.29 2.95
CA LEU A 112 -16.72 -0.51 2.56
C LEU A 112 -16.85 -1.97 3.02
N PRO A 113 -16.50 -2.95 2.17
CA PRO A 113 -16.52 -4.36 2.56
C PRO A 113 -15.53 -4.59 3.72
N LYS A 114 -16.01 -5.15 4.83
CA LYS A 114 -15.19 -5.38 6.04
C LYS A 114 -14.06 -6.39 5.82
N LYS A 115 -14.23 -7.27 4.84
CA LYS A 115 -13.33 -8.37 4.52
C LYS A 115 -13.36 -8.58 3.00
N ASP A 116 -12.19 -8.68 2.40
CA ASP A 116 -12.06 -9.19 1.03
C ASP A 116 -12.03 -10.73 1.08
N GLU A 117 -12.85 -11.39 0.25
CA GLU A 117 -12.80 -12.84 0.05
C GLU A 117 -11.60 -13.19 -0.85
N ASP A 118 -10.98 -14.34 -0.56
CA ASP A 118 -9.80 -14.94 -1.18
C ASP A 118 -8.43 -14.25 -1.01
N ARG A 119 -7.47 -15.02 -0.48
CA ARG A 119 -6.09 -14.59 -0.19
C ARG A 119 -5.11 -14.79 -1.34
N HIS A 120 -5.55 -15.42 -2.43
CA HIS A 120 -4.72 -15.76 -3.57
C HIS A 120 -5.06 -14.88 -4.77
N HIS A 121 -4.80 -13.58 -4.64
CA HIS A 121 -4.88 -12.69 -5.78
C HIS A 121 -3.63 -12.86 -6.66
N PRO A 122 -3.78 -12.89 -7.99
CA PRO A 122 -2.64 -12.78 -8.89
C PRO A 122 -1.79 -11.57 -8.54
N TRP A 123 -0.48 -11.72 -8.64
CA TRP A 123 0.48 -10.66 -8.33
C TRP A 123 1.53 -10.56 -9.43
N PHE A 124 2.10 -9.38 -9.57
CA PHE A 124 3.14 -9.11 -10.55
C PHE A 124 4.15 -8.10 -10.01
N LEU A 125 5.31 -8.06 -10.66
CA LEU A 125 6.38 -7.12 -10.36
C LEU A 125 6.30 -5.92 -11.30
N ILE A 126 6.23 -4.71 -10.76
CA ILE A 126 6.32 -3.47 -11.54
C ILE A 126 7.72 -2.88 -11.36
N LYS A 127 8.37 -2.52 -12.48
CA LYS A 127 9.66 -1.81 -12.45
C LYS A 127 9.48 -0.40 -11.86
N LYS A 128 10.30 -0.04 -10.87
CA LYS A 128 10.42 1.32 -10.32
C LYS A 128 10.92 2.26 -11.42
N THR A 129 10.01 3.09 -11.94
CA THR A 129 10.26 4.09 -12.98
C THR A 129 9.46 5.35 -12.67
N LEU A 130 9.76 6.46 -13.34
CA LEU A 130 8.96 7.68 -13.26
C LEU A 130 7.46 7.42 -13.51
N ALA A 131 7.14 6.52 -14.45
CA ALA A 131 5.76 6.17 -14.79
C ALA A 131 5.06 5.33 -13.71
N SER A 132 5.79 4.67 -12.81
CA SER A 132 5.20 3.81 -11.78
C SER A 132 5.19 4.46 -10.40
N ILE A 133 6.19 5.26 -10.05
CA ILE A 133 6.36 5.80 -8.70
C ILE A 133 6.65 7.32 -8.70
N GLY A 134 6.62 7.95 -9.86
CA GLY A 134 6.99 9.37 -9.99
C GLY A 134 8.46 9.60 -9.61
N ASN A 135 8.73 10.79 -9.08
CA ASN A 135 10.07 11.19 -8.62
C ASN A 135 10.44 10.58 -7.25
N LEU A 136 9.62 9.66 -6.72
CA LEU A 136 9.76 9.10 -5.38
C LEU A 136 10.49 7.75 -5.37
N THR A 137 11.31 7.47 -6.39
CA THR A 137 12.03 6.19 -6.52
C THR A 137 12.89 5.84 -5.32
N ASN A 138 13.35 6.85 -4.57
CA ASN A 138 14.22 6.72 -3.41
C ASN A 138 13.44 6.58 -2.09
N MET A 139 12.13 6.77 -2.08
CA MET A 139 11.33 6.83 -0.84
C MET A 139 10.79 5.47 -0.39
N LEU A 140 10.68 4.50 -1.30
CA LEU A 140 10.40 3.13 -0.88
C LEU A 140 11.69 2.44 -0.44
N PRO A 141 11.76 1.91 0.79
CA PRO A 141 12.96 1.25 1.29
C PRO A 141 13.42 0.14 0.33
N SER A 142 14.73 0.07 0.11
CA SER A 142 15.35 -0.94 -0.75
C SER A 142 15.49 -2.29 -0.04
N LYS A 143 15.53 -2.31 1.30
CA LYS A 143 15.62 -3.48 2.16
C LYS A 143 14.36 -3.62 3.00
N TRP A 144 13.82 -4.84 3.06
CA TRP A 144 12.64 -5.13 3.88
C TRP A 144 12.98 -5.22 5.35
N SER A 145 12.05 -4.79 6.17
CA SER A 145 12.02 -5.12 7.58
C SER A 145 10.63 -5.67 7.89
N SER A 146 10.56 -6.90 8.41
CA SER A 146 9.33 -7.46 8.99
C SER A 146 8.93 -6.76 10.29
N LYS A 147 9.68 -5.73 10.70
CA LYS A 147 9.48 -4.87 11.85
C LYS A 147 9.28 -3.44 11.36
N PRO A 148 8.21 -2.74 11.75
CA PRO A 148 8.03 -1.36 11.33
C PRO A 148 9.16 -0.50 11.92
N GLY A 149 9.47 0.62 11.27
CA GLY A 149 10.19 1.71 11.93
C GLY A 149 9.37 2.14 13.15
N ARG A 150 10.05 2.47 14.26
CA ARG A 150 9.34 3.11 15.38
C ARG A 150 8.85 4.47 14.88
N LEU A 151 7.54 4.64 14.76
CA LEU A 151 6.91 5.96 14.82
C LEU A 151 7.15 6.54 16.23
#